data_AF-A0ABC7ZQQ2-F1
#
_entry.id   AF-A0ABC7ZQQ2-F1
#
_cell.length_a   1.000
_cell.length_b   1.000
_cell.length_c   1.000
_cell.angle_alpha   90.00
_cell.angle_beta   90.00
_cell.angle_gamma   90.00
#
_symmetry.space_group_name_H-M   'P 1'
#
loop_
_entity.id
_entity.type
_entity.pdbx_description
1 polymer ?
#
loop_
_entity_poly.entity_id
_entity_poly.type
_entity_poly.pdbx_seq_one_letter_code
_entity_poly.pdbx_strand_id
1 'polypeptide(L)'
;MTERIEFVLPYPPTVNTYWRRHGNTYFISEAGKRYRRDVALIVRQQRLKLNLSGRLVIKIIAEPPDKRRRDLDNILKAPLDVLTHAGLLIDDEQFDEINIVRGQLVPGGRLGIKITELECA
;
A
#
# COMPACT_ATOMS: atom_id res chain seq x y z
N MET A 1 -4.41 -24.06 4.40
CA MET A 1 -4.99 -23.33 3.24
C MET A 1 -4.48 -21.91 3.34
N THR A 2 -3.54 -21.57 2.48
CA THR A 2 -2.92 -20.23 2.41
C THR A 2 -3.98 -19.18 2.07
N GLU A 3 -4.25 -18.24 2.97
CA GLU A 3 -5.17 -17.13 2.68
C GLU A 3 -4.51 -16.15 1.70
N ARG A 4 -5.24 -15.77 0.64
CA ARG A 4 -4.76 -14.82 -0.36
C ARG A 4 -5.81 -13.77 -0.66
N ILE A 5 -5.38 -12.52 -0.69
CA ILE A 5 -6.21 -11.36 -0.98
C ILE A 5 -5.60 -10.59 -2.15
N GLU A 6 -6.44 -10.22 -3.12
CA GLU A 6 -6.05 -9.38 -4.24
C GLU A 6 -7.00 -8.21 -4.38
N PHE A 7 -6.44 -7.01 -4.52
CA PHE A 7 -7.21 -5.79 -4.68
C PHE A 7 -6.38 -4.72 -5.38
N VAL A 8 -7.05 -3.63 -5.75
CA VAL A 8 -6.43 -2.50 -6.44
C VAL A 8 -6.56 -1.27 -5.57
N LEU A 9 -5.45 -0.53 -5.43
CA LEU A 9 -5.42 0.78 -4.79
C LEU A 9 -5.21 1.88 -5.84
N PRO A 10 -5.68 3.11 -5.57
CA PRO A 10 -5.29 4.27 -6.36
C PRO A 10 -3.78 4.46 -6.32
N TYR A 11 -3.22 5.14 -7.33
CA TYR A 11 -1.80 5.47 -7.30
C TYR A 11 -1.50 6.46 -6.15
N PRO A 12 -0.48 6.20 -5.32
CA PRO A 12 -0.20 7.06 -4.17
C PRO A 12 0.35 8.43 -4.61
N PRO A 13 0.13 9.49 -3.81
CA PRO A 13 0.89 10.71 -3.97
C PRO A 13 2.38 10.41 -3.73
N THR A 14 3.27 11.27 -4.24
CA THR A 14 4.71 11.10 -3.99
C THR A 14 5.03 11.17 -2.50
N VAL A 15 6.11 10.51 -2.04
CA VAL A 15 6.57 10.55 -0.64
C VAL A 15 6.59 11.97 -0.09
N ASN A 16 7.20 12.90 -0.81
CA ASN A 16 7.30 14.31 -0.39
C ASN A 16 5.95 15.05 -0.38
N THR A 17 4.95 14.53 -1.10
CA THR A 17 3.58 15.03 -1.04
C THR A 17 2.83 14.40 0.12
N TYR A 18 3.05 13.12 0.39
CA TYR A 18 2.39 12.36 1.46
C TYR A 18 2.85 12.82 2.84
N TRP A 19 4.16 12.79 3.10
CA TRP A 19 4.78 13.28 4.32
C TRP A 19 5.32 14.69 4.09
N ARG A 20 4.95 15.61 4.99
CA ARG A 20 5.47 16.96 5.06
C ARG A 20 6.25 17.13 6.35
N ARG A 21 7.14 18.12 6.36
CA ARG A 21 7.99 18.42 7.51
C ARG A 21 7.74 19.84 7.98
N HIS A 22 7.57 20.02 9.28
CA HIS A 22 7.58 21.31 9.95
C HIS A 22 8.63 21.27 11.06
N GLY A 23 9.72 22.03 10.89
CA GLY A 23 10.90 21.91 11.75
C GLY A 23 11.50 20.50 11.70
N ASN A 24 11.55 19.81 12.85
CA ASN A 24 12.06 18.44 12.97
C ASN A 24 10.96 17.38 12.95
N THR A 25 9.69 17.78 12.80
CA THR A 25 8.55 16.85 12.88
C THR A 25 7.99 16.56 11.50
N TYR A 26 7.83 15.27 11.20
CA TYR A 26 7.09 14.82 10.03
C TYR A 26 5.60 14.65 10.35
N PHE A 27 4.74 15.05 9.42
CA PHE A 27 3.30 14.89 9.51
C PHE A 27 2.70 14.56 8.15
N ILE A 28 1.49 14.02 8.16
CA ILE A 28 0.80 13.60 6.94
C ILE A 28 0.05 14.79 6.36
N SER A 29 0.25 15.05 5.07
CA SER A 29 -0.45 16.12 4.36
C SER A 29 -1.93 15.81 4.16
N GLU A 30 -2.71 16.81 3.75
CA GLU A 30 -4.10 16.60 3.33
C GLU A 30 -4.23 15.61 2.16
N ALA A 31 -3.26 15.57 1.25
CA ALA A 31 -3.22 14.59 0.17
C ALA A 31 -2.98 13.16 0.71
N GLY A 32 -2.08 13.01 1.68
CA GLY A 32 -1.85 11.73 2.36
C GLY A 32 -3.08 11.27 3.15
N LYS A 33 -3.74 12.17 3.89
CA LYS A 33 -5.00 11.89 4.60
C LYS A 33 -6.12 11.49 3.65
N ARG A 34 -6.24 12.14 2.48
CA ARG A 34 -7.19 11.75 1.44
C ARG A 34 -6.89 10.34 0.93
N TYR A 35 -5.65 10.05 0.59
CA TYR A 35 -5.23 8.71 0.18
C TYR A 35 -5.56 7.65 1.25
N ARG A 36 -5.29 7.93 2.54
CA ARG A 36 -5.67 7.05 3.64
C ARG A 36 -7.17 6.76 3.70
N ARG A 37 -8.01 7.78 3.51
CA ARG A 37 -9.47 7.62 3.48
C ARG A 37 -9.93 6.79 2.28
N ASP A 38 -9.37 7.04 1.10
CA ASP A 38 -9.73 6.32 -0.13
C ASP A 38 -9.40 4.82 0.01
N VAL A 39 -8.22 4.49 0.55
CA VAL A 39 -7.82 3.10 0.78
C VAL A 39 -8.65 2.44 1.88
N ALA A 40 -8.89 3.12 3.01
CA ALA A 40 -9.73 2.58 4.08
C ALA A 40 -11.16 2.28 3.59
N LEU A 41 -11.70 3.11 2.69
CA LEU A 41 -12.99 2.86 2.05
C LEU A 41 -12.96 1.58 1.19
N ILE A 42 -11.93 1.39 0.37
CA ILE A 42 -11.75 0.20 -0.46
C ILE A 42 -11.68 -1.06 0.41
N VAL A 43 -10.84 -1.05 1.46
CA VAL A 43 -10.68 -2.18 2.39
C VAL A 43 -12.01 -2.56 3.03
N ARG A 44 -12.78 -1.57 3.51
CA ARG A 44 -14.09 -1.78 4.13
C ARG A 44 -15.14 -2.28 3.14
N GLN A 45 -15.20 -1.70 1.94
CA GLN A 45 -16.19 -2.06 0.92
C GLN A 45 -15.98 -3.49 0.40
N GLN A 46 -14.72 -3.88 0.19
CA GLN A 46 -14.39 -5.21 -0.30
C GLN A 46 -14.41 -6.27 0.80
N ARG A 47 -14.69 -5.89 2.06
CA ARG A 47 -14.66 -6.77 3.24
C ARG A 47 -13.38 -7.60 3.29
N LEU A 48 -12.26 -6.97 2.92
CA LEU A 48 -10.96 -7.63 2.96
C LEU A 48 -10.74 -8.10 4.39
N LYS A 49 -10.39 -9.38 4.56
CA LYS A 49 -10.27 -10.00 5.87
C LYS A 49 -9.28 -9.21 6.71
N LEU A 50 -9.77 -8.59 7.78
CA LEU A 50 -9.00 -7.77 8.73
C LEU A 50 -8.22 -8.63 9.75
N ASN A 51 -8.23 -9.96 9.59
CA ASN A 51 -7.69 -10.91 10.55
C ASN A 51 -6.44 -11.63 10.04
N LEU A 52 -5.69 -10.99 9.12
CA LEU A 52 -4.38 -11.49 8.71
C LEU A 52 -3.42 -11.32 9.90
N SER A 53 -3.32 -12.34 10.76
CA SER A 53 -2.48 -12.33 11.96
C SER A 53 -1.14 -13.05 11.79
N GLY A 54 -0.99 -13.86 10.74
CA GLY A 54 0.26 -14.57 10.44
C GLY A 54 1.33 -13.70 9.80
N ARG A 55 2.42 -14.36 9.37
CA ARG A 55 3.47 -13.76 8.54
C ARG A 55 2.96 -13.65 7.10
N LEU A 56 3.30 -12.56 6.42
CA LEU A 56 2.69 -12.16 5.15
C LEU A 56 3.74 -11.95 4.07
N VAL A 57 3.33 -12.22 2.83
CA VAL A 57 4.04 -11.79 1.63
C VAL A 57 3.17 -10.80 0.88
N ILE A 58 3.73 -9.65 0.52
CA ILE A 58 3.08 -8.68 -0.34
C ILE A 58 3.77 -8.56 -1.68
N LYS A 59 2.98 -8.58 -2.75
CA LYS A 59 3.42 -8.25 -4.10
C LYS A 59 2.64 -7.05 -4.62
N ILE A 60 3.37 -6.03 -5.03
CA ILE A 60 2.84 -4.77 -5.58
C ILE A 60 3.24 -4.65 -7.04
N ILE A 61 2.26 -4.43 -7.90
CA ILE A 61 2.45 -4.06 -9.30
C ILE A 61 2.13 -2.58 -9.43
N ALA A 62 3.15 -1.75 -9.63
CA ALA A 62 3.00 -0.31 -9.76
C ALA A 62 2.76 0.07 -11.23
N GLU A 63 1.52 0.40 -11.58
CA GLU A 63 1.12 0.85 -12.92
C GLU A 63 1.02 2.39 -12.93
N PRO A 64 2.05 3.11 -13.39
CA PRO A 64 2.14 4.56 -13.22
C PRO A 64 1.17 5.33 -14.13
N PRO A 65 0.76 6.55 -13.70
CA PRO A 65 -0.11 7.42 -14.50
C PRO A 65 0.58 8.06 -15.71
N ASP A 66 1.91 8.12 -15.71
CA ASP A 66 2.71 8.79 -16.73
C ASP A 66 4.13 8.20 -16.81
N LYS A 67 4.93 8.66 -17.78
CA LYS A 67 6.30 8.17 -18.04
C LYS A 67 7.38 8.78 -17.11
N ARG A 68 7.01 9.57 -16.10
CA ARG A 68 8.01 10.17 -15.19
C ARG A 68 8.72 9.08 -14.39
N ARG A 69 10.04 9.23 -14.27
CA ARG A 69 10.86 8.37 -13.42
C ARG A 69 10.45 8.56 -11.96
N ARG A 70 10.14 7.45 -11.29
CA ARG A 70 9.77 7.38 -9.88
C ARG A 70 10.46 6.18 -9.27
N ASP A 71 11.08 6.32 -8.12
CA ASP A 71 11.72 5.19 -7.45
C ASP A 71 10.65 4.27 -6.84
N LEU A 72 10.89 2.96 -6.86
CA LEU A 72 9.90 1.98 -6.41
C LEU A 72 9.72 2.00 -4.89
N ASP A 73 10.80 2.22 -4.14
CA ASP A 73 10.79 2.43 -2.69
C ASP A 73 9.91 3.63 -2.30
N ASN A 74 9.95 4.70 -3.08
CA ASN A 74 9.07 5.86 -2.87
C ASN A 74 7.59 5.50 -3.08
N ILE A 75 7.29 4.61 -4.03
CA ILE A 75 5.92 4.14 -4.26
C ILE A 75 5.50 3.19 -3.13
N LEU A 76 6.41 2.35 -2.64
CA LEU A 76 6.16 1.31 -1.64
C LEU A 76 5.80 1.86 -0.26
N LYS A 77 6.42 2.97 0.17
CA LYS A 77 6.22 3.51 1.53
C LYS A 77 4.76 3.84 1.84
N ALA A 78 4.04 4.46 0.90
CA ALA A 78 2.68 4.93 1.16
C ALA A 78 1.64 3.79 1.27
N PRO A 79 1.65 2.76 0.41
CA PRO A 79 0.89 1.52 0.55
C PRO A 79 1.11 0.80 1.87
N LEU A 80 2.35 0.64 2.33
CA LEU A 80 2.59 -0.07 3.59
C LEU A 80 1.96 0.69 4.78
N ASP A 81 2.23 1.99 4.90
CA ASP A 81 1.67 2.85 5.94
C ASP A 81 0.13 2.84 5.95
N VAL A 82 -0.50 2.91 4.78
CA VAL A 82 -1.96 2.98 4.68
C VAL A 82 -2.64 1.64 4.95
N LEU A 83 -2.02 0.51 4.61
CA LEU A 83 -2.63 -0.81 4.83
C LEU A 83 -2.70 -1.13 6.33
N THR A 84 -1.65 -0.80 7.09
CA THR A 84 -1.65 -0.85 8.56
C THR A 84 -2.69 0.11 9.12
N HIS A 85 -2.73 1.37 8.65
CA HIS A 85 -3.73 2.33 9.11
C HIS A 85 -5.18 1.94 8.77
N ALA A 86 -5.41 1.25 7.65
CA ALA A 86 -6.73 0.78 7.24
C ALA A 86 -7.21 -0.44 8.06
N GLY A 87 -6.35 -0.99 8.94
CA GLY A 87 -6.65 -2.15 9.76
C GLY A 87 -6.61 -3.48 8.99
N LEU A 88 -6.01 -3.50 7.79
CA LEU A 88 -5.82 -4.76 7.05
C LEU A 88 -4.70 -5.62 7.67
N LEU A 89 -3.77 -4.95 8.34
CA LEU A 89 -2.61 -5.53 9.00
C LEU A 89 -2.63 -5.08 10.46
N ILE A 90 -2.15 -5.94 11.35
CA ILE A 90 -1.89 -5.60 12.76
C ILE A 90 -0.65 -4.70 12.84
N ASP A 91 0.41 -5.10 12.12
CA ASP A 91 1.70 -4.40 12.08
C ASP A 91 2.35 -4.59 10.70
N ASP A 92 3.11 -3.62 10.19
CA ASP A 92 3.88 -3.80 8.96
C ASP A 92 5.05 -4.80 9.13
N GLU A 93 5.46 -5.07 10.38
CA GLU A 93 6.40 -6.15 10.72
C GLU A 93 5.91 -7.54 10.29
N GLN A 94 4.61 -7.72 10.03
CA GLN A 94 4.07 -8.98 9.55
C GLN A 94 4.59 -9.37 8.17
N PHE A 95 5.08 -8.42 7.35
CA PHE A 95 5.61 -8.72 6.03
C PHE A 95 7.05 -9.24 6.11
N ASP A 96 7.22 -10.54 5.93
CA ASP A 96 8.55 -11.16 5.80
C ASP A 96 9.11 -10.99 4.37
N GLU A 97 8.24 -10.83 3.37
CA GLU A 97 8.63 -10.62 1.98
C GLU A 97 7.81 -9.52 1.30
N ILE A 98 8.51 -8.53 0.75
CA ILE A 98 7.93 -7.39 0.04
C ILE A 98 8.50 -7.33 -1.37
N ASN A 99 7.65 -7.58 -2.36
CA ASN A 99 8.00 -7.47 -3.77
C ASN A 99 7.29 -6.29 -4.40
N ILE A 100 8.03 -5.43 -5.09
CA ILE A 100 7.45 -4.37 -5.91
C ILE A 100 8.06 -4.39 -7.31
N VAL A 101 7.19 -4.33 -8.32
CA VAL A 101 7.58 -4.32 -9.73
C VAL A 101 6.90 -3.18 -10.47
N ARG A 102 7.55 -2.68 -11.53
CA ARG A 102 6.91 -1.73 -12.46
C ARG A 102 5.99 -2.49 -13.40
N GLY A 103 4.77 -1.99 -13.54
CA GLY A 103 3.79 -2.44 -14.53
C GLY A 103 3.72 -1.51 -15.74
N GLN A 104 2.65 -1.67 -16.52
CA GLN A 104 2.32 -0.83 -17.66
C GLN A 104 1.81 0.57 -17.25
N LEU A 105 1.80 1.51 -18.19
CA LEU A 105 1.16 2.81 -17.98
C LEU A 105 -0.37 2.67 -17.99
N VAL A 106 -1.03 3.24 -17.00
CA VAL A 106 -2.50 3.24 -16.88
C VAL A 106 -2.97 4.67 -16.61
N PRO A 107 -3.93 5.23 -17.36
CA PRO A 107 -4.49 6.55 -17.06
C PRO A 107 -4.98 6.65 -15.62
N GLY A 108 -4.54 7.68 -14.89
CA GLY A 108 -4.83 7.86 -13.46
C GLY A 108 -3.93 7.04 -12.52
N GLY A 109 -3.28 6.00 -13.03
CA GLY A 109 -2.38 5.11 -12.29
C GLY A 109 -3.09 4.25 -11.25
N ARG A 110 -2.50 3.11 -10.92
CA ARG A 110 -3.00 2.23 -9.85
C ARG A 110 -1.92 1.31 -9.31
N LEU A 111 -2.18 0.71 -8.16
CA LEU A 111 -1.36 -0.35 -7.60
C LEU A 111 -2.18 -1.63 -7.54
N GLY A 112 -1.70 -2.69 -8.20
CA GLY A 112 -2.20 -4.03 -7.99
C GLY A 112 -1.54 -4.62 -6.74
N ILE A 113 -2.32 -4.93 -5.72
CA ILE A 113 -1.84 -5.49 -4.45
C ILE A 113 -2.25 -6.95 -4.36
N LYS A 114 -1.29 -7.81 -4.01
CA LYS A 114 -1.53 -9.21 -3.66
C LYS A 114 -0.88 -9.49 -2.32
N ILE A 115 -1.66 -9.93 -1.34
CA ILE A 115 -1.18 -10.31 -0.02
C ILE A 115 -1.48 -11.79 0.19
N THR A 116 -0.49 -12.54 0.67
CA THR A 116 -0.59 -13.98 0.93
C THR A 116 -0.09 -14.25 2.35
N GLU A 117 -0.87 -14.97 3.15
CA GLU A 117 -0.47 -15.41 4.48
C GLU A 117 0.42 -16.66 4.37
N LEU A 118 1.61 -16.61 4.95
CA LEU A 118 2.53 -17.73 5.05
C LEU A 118 1.99 -18.74 6.07
N GLU A 119 1.98 -20.02 5.70
CA GLU A 119 1.72 -21.07 6.69
C GLU A 119 2.92 -21.13 7.64
N CYS A 120 2.68 -21.01 8.94
CA CYS A 120 3.69 -21.34 9.94
C CYS A 120 4.05 -22.82 9.76
N ALA A 121 5.33 -23.09 9.49
CA ALA A 121 5.88 -24.44 9.48
C ALA A 121 5.90 -25.06 10.88
#